data_AF-B0D8A2-F1
#
_entry.id   AF-B0D8A2-F1
#
_cell.length_a   1.000
_cell.length_b   1.000
_cell.length_c   1.000
_cell.angle_alpha   90.00
_cell.angle_beta   90.00
_cell.angle_gamma   90.00
#
_symmetry.space_group_name_H-M   'P 1'
#
loop_
_entity.id
_entity.type
_entity.pdbx_description
1 polymer ?
#
loop_
_entity_poly.entity_id
_entity_poly.type
_entity_poly.pdbx_seq_one_letter_code
_entity_poly.pdbx_strand_id
1 'polypeptide(L)'
;MVPDQGDAWQRLRREDFSQVDLNDSPELLDLIRRMMRTDPSHRISVHAICLHPIVSRARMKMDEVYEAARATGANVFAASPLASVPSGFLEEILGRRSEDAMDLGP
;
A
#
# COMPACT_ATOMS: atom_id res chain seq x y z
N MET A 1 -4.96 -13.89 -10.21
CA MET A 1 -6.31 -13.83 -10.80
C MET A 1 -7.31 -13.72 -9.66
N VAL A 2 -8.15 -12.70 -9.63
CA VAL A 2 -9.24 -12.59 -8.64
C VAL A 2 -10.38 -13.49 -9.11
N PRO A 3 -10.92 -14.39 -8.28
CA PRO A 3 -11.98 -15.30 -8.71
C PRO A 3 -13.29 -14.52 -8.93
N ASP A 4 -13.88 -14.64 -10.12
CA ASP A 4 -15.10 -13.89 -10.48
C ASP A 4 -16.37 -14.48 -9.85
N GLN A 5 -16.45 -15.81 -9.72
CA GLN A 5 -17.56 -16.56 -9.10
C GLN A 5 -17.10 -17.91 -8.50
N GLY A 6 -18.02 -18.65 -7.87
CA GLY A 6 -17.79 -20.01 -7.38
C GLY A 6 -17.12 -20.09 -6.00
N ASP A 7 -16.64 -21.28 -5.64
CA ASP A 7 -16.12 -21.57 -4.30
C ASP A 7 -14.94 -20.68 -3.90
N ALA A 8 -14.05 -20.37 -4.84
CA ALA A 8 -12.91 -19.47 -4.59
C ALA A 8 -13.37 -18.05 -4.19
N TRP A 9 -14.42 -17.54 -4.83
CA TRP A 9 -15.04 -16.25 -4.52
C TRP A 9 -15.76 -16.26 -3.15
N GLN A 10 -16.38 -17.39 -2.79
CA GLN A 10 -17.02 -17.57 -1.49
C GLN A 10 -15.99 -17.68 -0.36
N ARG A 11 -14.88 -18.42 -0.58
CA ARG A 11 -13.78 -18.55 0.37
C ARG A 11 -13.17 -17.19 0.71
N LEU A 12 -12.88 -16.38 -0.31
CA LEU A 12 -12.40 -15.01 -0.13
C LEU A 12 -13.35 -14.15 0.74
N ARG A 13 -14.67 -14.29 0.56
CA ARG A 13 -15.71 -13.61 1.35
C ARG A 13 -15.93 -14.19 2.75
N ARG A 14 -15.32 -15.32 3.05
CA ARG A 14 -15.28 -15.93 4.39
C ARG A 14 -13.91 -15.76 5.04
N GLU A 15 -13.14 -14.78 4.57
CA GLU A 15 -11.79 -14.46 5.07
C GLU A 15 -10.78 -15.62 4.92
N ASP A 16 -11.06 -16.54 3.99
CA ASP A 16 -10.12 -17.57 3.60
C ASP A 16 -9.28 -17.09 2.40
N PHE A 17 -8.07 -16.65 2.71
CA PHE A 17 -7.09 -16.14 1.75
C PHE A 17 -6.09 -17.22 1.28
N SER A 18 -6.29 -18.50 1.61
CA SER A 18 -5.30 -19.55 1.32
C SER A 18 -5.02 -19.76 -0.17
N GLN A 19 -5.91 -19.27 -1.04
CA GLN A 19 -5.81 -19.40 -2.49
C GLN A 19 -5.15 -18.19 -3.15
N VAL A 20 -4.89 -17.11 -2.40
CA VAL A 20 -4.20 -15.94 -2.93
C VAL A 20 -2.75 -16.04 -2.51
N ASP A 21 -1.84 -15.95 -3.47
CA ASP A 21 -0.41 -15.82 -3.18
C ASP A 21 -0.18 -14.43 -2.58
N LEU A 22 0.04 -14.38 -1.27
CA LEU A 22 0.24 -13.17 -0.48
C LEU A 22 1.64 -13.18 0.15
N ASN A 23 2.66 -13.65 -0.58
CA ASN A 23 4.04 -13.76 -0.05
C ASN A 23 4.84 -12.44 -0.06
N ASP A 24 4.21 -11.30 -0.38
CA ASP A 24 4.88 -10.00 -0.44
C ASP A 24 4.97 -9.30 0.93
N SER A 25 4.29 -8.16 1.10
CA SER A 25 4.42 -7.25 2.23
C SER A 25 3.33 -7.52 3.28
N PRO A 26 3.67 -8.15 4.43
CA PRO A 26 2.68 -8.51 5.45
C PRO A 26 1.88 -7.29 5.94
N GLU A 27 2.46 -6.09 5.92
CA GLU A 27 1.84 -4.87 6.37
C GLU A 27 0.74 -4.36 5.41
N LEU A 28 0.97 -4.44 4.09
CA LEU A 28 -0.07 -4.12 3.10
C LEU A 28 -1.17 -5.18 3.10
N LEU A 29 -0.78 -6.44 3.29
CA LEU A 29 -1.71 -7.56 3.35
C LEU A 29 -2.64 -7.48 4.56
N ASP A 30 -2.12 -7.08 5.71
CA ASP A 30 -2.94 -6.83 6.90
C ASP A 30 -3.97 -5.73 6.64
N LEU A 31 -3.56 -4.62 6.00
CA LEU A 31 -4.48 -3.54 5.64
C LEU A 31 -5.60 -4.03 4.70
N ILE A 32 -5.25 -4.80 3.65
CA ILE A 32 -6.23 -5.38 2.72
C ILE A 32 -7.19 -6.33 3.47
N ARG A 33 -6.68 -7.20 4.34
CA ARG A 33 -7.51 -8.11 5.14
C ARG A 33 -8.51 -7.36 6.02
N ARG A 34 -8.12 -6.25 6.63
CA ARG A 34 -9.02 -5.38 7.41
C ARG A 34 -10.11 -4.73 6.55
N MET A 35 -9.85 -4.46 5.27
CA MET A 35 -10.87 -3.97 4.33
C MET A 35 -11.85 -5.07 3.90
N MET A 36 -11.42 -6.32 3.95
CA MET A 36 -12.15 -7.49 3.45
C MET A 36 -12.93 -8.26 4.52
N ARG A 37 -13.10 -7.71 5.72
CA ARG A 37 -13.90 -8.36 6.78
C ARG A 37 -15.30 -8.72 6.27
N THR A 38 -15.72 -9.95 6.59
CA THR A 38 -17.02 -10.52 6.24
C THR A 38 -18.13 -9.64 6.81
N ASP A 39 -18.02 -9.34 8.10
CA ASP A 39 -18.88 -8.39 8.78
C ASP A 39 -18.49 -6.94 8.42
N PRO A 40 -19.39 -6.17 7.77
CA PRO A 40 -19.13 -4.79 7.41
C PRO A 40 -18.79 -3.87 8.59
N SER A 41 -19.31 -4.10 9.80
CA SER A 41 -19.02 -3.24 10.95
C SER A 41 -17.60 -3.39 11.47
N HIS A 42 -16.92 -4.48 11.12
CA HIS A 42 -15.52 -4.71 11.46
C HIS A 42 -14.54 -4.23 10.38
N ARG A 43 -15.04 -3.72 9.25
CA ARG A 43 -14.17 -3.17 8.20
C ARG A 43 -13.52 -1.88 8.68
N ILE A 44 -12.24 -1.74 8.39
CA ILE A 44 -11.52 -0.49 8.64
C ILE A 44 -12.19 0.67 7.90
N SER A 45 -12.31 1.82 8.56
CA SER A 45 -12.91 3.01 7.95
C SER A 45 -11.99 3.65 6.91
N VAL A 46 -12.57 4.36 5.94
CA VAL A 46 -11.78 5.11 4.95
C VAL A 46 -10.81 6.10 5.60
N HIS A 47 -11.24 6.75 6.69
CA HIS A 47 -10.39 7.69 7.42
C HIS A 47 -9.17 6.97 8.03
N ALA A 48 -9.38 5.80 8.64
CA ALA A 48 -8.30 4.99 9.19
C ALA A 48 -7.36 4.45 8.09
N ILE A 49 -7.87 4.14 6.89
CA ILE A 49 -7.04 3.77 5.73
C ILE A 49 -6.14 4.94 5.33
N CYS A 50 -6.70 6.16 5.18
CA CYS A 50 -5.93 7.34 4.79
C CYS A 50 -4.86 7.71 5.82
N LEU A 51 -5.12 7.47 7.11
CA LEU A 51 -4.16 7.68 8.20
C LEU A 51 -3.17 6.52 8.38
N HIS A 52 -3.34 5.40 7.68
CA HIS A 52 -2.43 4.27 7.80
C HIS A 52 -1.01 4.70 7.35
N PRO A 53 0.06 4.40 8.11
CA PRO A 53 1.40 4.93 7.84
C PRO A 53 1.89 4.70 6.41
N ILE A 54 1.63 3.51 5.85
CA ILE A 54 2.03 3.17 4.48
C ILE A 54 1.30 4.04 3.45
N VAL A 55 -0.01 4.24 3.63
CA VAL A 55 -0.84 5.04 2.73
C VAL A 55 -0.46 6.52 2.83
N SER A 56 -0.27 7.02 4.04
CA SER A 56 0.16 8.40 4.28
C SER A 56 1.54 8.68 3.69
N ARG A 57 2.51 7.76 3.84
CA ARG A 57 3.84 7.90 3.24
C ARG A 57 3.78 7.88 1.72
N ALA A 58 3.03 6.95 1.13
CA ALA A 58 2.83 6.90 -0.32
C ALA A 58 2.20 8.20 -0.85
N ARG A 59 1.18 8.72 -0.16
CA ARG A 59 0.54 9.99 -0.53
C ARG A 59 1.51 11.17 -0.45
N MET A 60 2.29 11.27 0.62
CA MET A 60 3.30 12.33 0.77
C MET A 60 4.31 12.30 -0.39
N LYS A 61 4.75 11.11 -0.82
CA LYS A 61 5.64 10.98 -1.99
C LYS A 61 5.00 11.40 -3.30
N MET A 62 3.73 11.06 -3.50
CA MET A 62 2.99 11.54 -4.68
C MET A 62 2.87 13.07 -4.66
N ASP A 63 2.57 13.67 -3.51
CA ASP A 63 2.48 15.12 -3.35
C ASP A 63 3.85 15.79 -3.64
N GLU A 64 4.96 15.24 -3.14
CA GLU A 64 6.33 15.69 -3.46
C GLU A 64 6.62 15.66 -4.98
N VAL A 65 6.28 14.56 -5.65
CA VAL A 65 6.46 14.42 -7.11
C VAL A 65 5.57 15.39 -7.88
N TYR A 66 4.36 15.63 -7.40
CA TYR A 66 3.42 16.56 -8.01
C TYR A 66 3.96 18.00 -7.98
N GLU A 67 4.43 18.45 -6.82
CA GLU A 67 4.99 19.80 -6.68
C GLU A 67 6.27 19.97 -7.50
N ALA A 68 7.14 18.95 -7.55
CA ALA A 68 8.33 18.98 -8.40
C ALA A 68 7.98 19.05 -9.89
N ALA A 69 6.98 18.29 -10.35
CA ALA A 69 6.53 18.31 -11.73
C ALA A 69 5.93 19.67 -12.10
N ARG A 70 5.14 20.28 -11.21
CA ARG A 70 4.59 21.63 -11.40
C ARG A 70 5.69 22.69 -11.50
N ALA A 71 6.69 22.63 -10.62
CA ALA A 71 7.77 23.62 -10.59
C ALA A 71 8.67 23.56 -11.84
N THR A 72 8.81 22.38 -12.44
CA THR A 72 9.68 22.15 -13.62
C THR A 72 8.92 22.18 -14.95
N GLY A 73 7.59 22.31 -14.92
CA GLY A 73 6.73 22.19 -16.12
C GLY A 73 6.68 20.76 -16.70
N ALA A 74 7.09 19.76 -15.92
CA ALA A 74 7.03 18.36 -16.31
C ALA A 74 5.59 17.82 -16.21
N ASN A 75 5.37 16.62 -16.75
CA ASN A 75 4.05 15.99 -16.74
C ASN A 75 3.64 15.60 -15.32
N VAL A 76 2.58 16.22 -14.79
CA VAL A 76 2.00 15.94 -13.47
C VAL A 76 1.49 14.51 -13.30
N PHE A 77 1.29 13.76 -14.40
CA PHE A 77 0.96 12.34 -14.35
C PHE A 77 2.02 11.53 -13.61
N ALA A 78 3.27 12.00 -13.51
CA ALA A 78 4.33 11.36 -12.72
C ALA A 78 3.94 11.16 -11.23
N ALA A 79 3.02 11.97 -10.71
CA ALA A 79 2.51 11.87 -9.34
C ALA A 79 1.29 10.93 -9.20
N SER A 80 0.84 10.30 -10.29
CA SER A 80 -0.32 9.41 -10.29
C SER A 80 -0.03 8.09 -9.56
N PRO A 81 -1.03 7.44 -8.92
CA PRO A 81 -0.90 6.07 -8.44
C PRO A 81 -0.55 5.05 -9.54
N LEU A 82 -0.77 5.42 -10.80
CA LEU A 82 -0.49 4.58 -11.98
C LEU A 82 0.87 4.89 -12.63
N ALA A 83 1.61 5.86 -12.11
CA ALA A 83 2.94 6.18 -12.62
C ALA A 83 3.98 5.13 -12.18
N SER A 84 5.05 5.02 -12.96
CA SER A 84 6.22 4.23 -12.54
C SER A 84 6.89 4.86 -11.33
N VAL A 85 7.34 4.03 -10.39
CA VAL A 85 8.05 4.45 -9.19
C VAL A 85 9.52 4.01 -9.25
N PRO A 86 10.45 4.73 -8.59
CA PRO A 86 11.85 4.35 -8.54
C PRO A 86 12.09 3.05 -7.76
N SER A 87 13.24 2.41 -7.99
CA SER A 87 13.62 1.20 -7.26
C SER A 87 13.69 1.43 -5.75
N GLY A 88 13.21 0.43 -5.00
CA GLY A 88 13.14 0.47 -3.54
C GLY A 88 12.05 1.37 -2.95
N PHE A 89 11.21 2.04 -3.78
CA PHE A 89 10.06 2.81 -3.29
C PHE A 89 9.22 2.06 -2.26
N LEU A 90 8.98 0.76 -2.49
CA LEU A 90 8.22 -0.10 -1.57
C LEU A 90 8.85 -0.11 -0.17
N GLU A 91 10.16 -0.32 -0.06
CA GLU A 91 10.83 -0.40 1.25
C GLU A 91 10.80 0.93 2.01
N GLU A 92 10.80 2.05 1.30
CA GLU A 92 10.60 3.37 1.91
C GLU A 92 9.20 3.57 2.44
N ILE A 93 8.16 3.25 1.66
CA ILE A 93 6.78 3.40 2.14
C ILE A 93 6.42 2.38 3.22
N LEU A 94 7.14 1.26 3.29
CA LEU A 94 7.07 0.30 4.41
C LEU A 94 7.87 0.77 5.62
N GLY A 95 8.82 1.69 5.46
CA GLY A 95 9.63 2.25 6.54
C GLY A 95 10.87 1.43 6.88
N ARG A 96 11.25 0.47 6.02
CA ARG A 96 12.37 -0.45 6.23
C ARG A 96 13.74 0.16 5.91
N ARG A 97 13.79 1.37 5.35
CA ARG A 97 15.04 2.08 5.01
C ARG A 97 15.69 2.86 6.16
N SER A 98 15.12 2.87 7.36
CA SER A 98 15.52 3.83 8.41
C SER A 98 16.31 3.27 9.61
N GLU A 99 16.57 1.96 9.71
CA GLU A 99 17.24 1.40 10.90
C GLU A 99 18.72 1.03 10.68
N ASP A 100 19.15 0.71 9.46
CA ASP A 100 20.54 0.24 9.21
C ASP A 100 21.59 1.36 9.04
N ALA A 101 21.19 2.64 9.05
CA ALA A 101 22.09 3.76 8.77
C ALA A 101 22.63 4.47 10.03
N MET A 102 22.30 4.01 11.24
CA MET A 102 22.62 4.70 12.50
C MET A 102 23.49 3.90 13.47
N ASP A 103 24.17 2.84 13.02
CA ASP A 103 25.21 2.18 13.82
C ASP A 103 26.58 2.22 13.12
N LEU A 104 27.18 3.41 13.11
CA LEU A 104 28.61 3.60 12.90
C LEU A 104 29.16 4.62 13.91
N GLY A 105 29.57 4.10 15.08
CA GLY A 105 30.64 4.66 15.91
C GLY A 105 30.26 4.93 17.37
N PRO A 106 31.21 4.79 18.32
CA PRO A 106 32.67 4.68 18.17
C PRO A 106 33.26 3.27 18.42
#